data_AF-A0A385Q1K3-F1
#
_entry.id   AF-A0A385Q1K3-F1
#
_cell.length_a   1.000
_cell.length_b   1.000
_cell.length_c   1.000
_cell.angle_alpha   90.00
_cell.angle_beta   90.00
_cell.angle_gamma   90.00
#
_symmetry.space_group_name_H-M   'P 1'
#
loop_
_entity.id
_entity.type
_entity.pdbx_description
1 polymer ?
#
loop_
_entity_poly.entity_id
_entity_poly.type
_entity_poly.pdbx_seq_one_letter_code
_entity_poly.pdbx_strand_id
1 'polypeptide(L)' 'MNNVDIRDKLKAFLWDKGYSQKRVAEMANLSDSKLSSILLKRRKLDANELFDICNAIEITPSELREYKREDKAS' A
#
# COMPACT_ATOMS: atom_id res chain seq x y z
N MET A 1 -2.44 -15.03 16.67
CA MET A 1 -1.87 -13.84 16.01
C MET A 1 -2.53 -13.70 14.65
N ASN A 2 -3.44 -12.73 14.49
CA ASN A 2 -3.94 -12.38 13.15
C ASN A 2 -2.83 -11.60 12.45
N ASN A 3 -2.02 -12.31 11.67
CA ASN A 3 -0.90 -11.71 10.94
C ASN A 3 -1.49 -10.98 9.71
N VAL A 4 -1.83 -9.71 9.87
CA VAL A 4 -2.40 -8.89 8.79
C VAL A 4 -1.30 -8.65 7.75
N ASP A 5 -1.55 -9.06 6.51
CA ASP A 5 -0.61 -8.90 5.39
C ASP A 5 -0.36 -7.40 5.14
N ILE A 6 0.91 -7.01 4.97
CA ILE A 6 1.28 -5.61 4.71
C ILE A 6 0.60 -5.04 3.47
N ARG A 7 0.27 -5.90 2.48
CA ARG A 7 -0.46 -5.50 1.27
C ARG A 7 -1.90 -5.12 1.57
N ASP A 8 -2.53 -5.71 2.59
CA ASP A 8 -3.87 -5.31 3.04
C ASP A 8 -3.82 -3.93 3.69
N LYS A 9 -2.80 -3.68 4.52
CA LYS A 9 -2.58 -2.37 5.15
C LYS A 9 -2.32 -1.30 4.12
N LEU A 10 -1.48 -1.59 3.12
CA LEU A 10 -1.22 -0.68 2.01
C LEU A 10 -2.50 -0.34 1.25
N LYS A 11 -3.27 -1.36 0.87
CA LYS A 11 -4.54 -1.16 0.15
C LYS A 11 -5.51 -0.30 0.96
N ALA A 12 -5.66 -0.58 2.25
CA ALA A 12 -6.52 0.17 3.14
C ALA A 12 -6.03 1.62 3.31
N PHE A 13 -4.74 1.83 3.52
CA PHE A 13 -4.16 3.17 3.66
C PHE A 13 -4.41 4.03 2.41
N LEU A 14 -4.14 3.47 1.22
CA LEU A 14 -4.35 4.19 -0.03
C LEU A 14 -5.82 4.59 -0.21
N TRP A 15 -6.75 3.69 0.13
CA TRP A 15 -8.18 3.95 0.06
C TRP A 15 -8.64 5.02 1.06
N ASP A 16 -8.29 4.86 2.33
CA ASP A 16 -8.74 5.74 3.42
C ASP A 16 -8.17 7.17 3.28
N LYS A 17 -6.98 7.31 2.69
CA LYS A 17 -6.35 8.61 2.40
C LYS A 17 -6.70 9.18 1.01
N GLY A 18 -7.50 8.47 0.21
CA GLY A 18 -7.94 8.94 -1.10
C GLY A 18 -6.83 9.01 -2.17
N TYR A 19 -5.77 8.21 -2.03
CA TYR A 19 -4.72 8.15 -3.04
C TYR A 19 -5.23 7.51 -4.33
N SER A 20 -4.90 8.14 -5.47
CA SER A 20 -5.06 7.50 -6.77
C SER A 20 -3.99 6.43 -6.96
N GLN A 21 -4.40 5.17 -7.09
CA GLN A 21 -3.48 4.05 -7.31
C GLN A 21 -2.57 4.30 -8.53
N LYS A 22 -3.13 4.84 -9.62
CA LYS A 22 -2.37 5.18 -10.83
C LYS A 22 -1.24 6.17 -10.50
N ARG A 23 -1.57 7.24 -9.78
CA ARG A 23 -0.59 8.28 -9.42
C ARG A 23 0.49 7.75 -8.47
N VAL A 24 0.10 6.90 -7.50
CA VAL A 24 1.07 6.24 -6.60
C VAL A 24 2.00 5.31 -7.38
N ALA A 25 1.48 4.55 -8.34
CA ALA A 25 2.31 3.70 -9.18
C ALA A 25 3.35 4.52 -9.96
N GLU A 26 2.91 5.61 -10.60
CA GLU A 26 3.81 6.54 -11.32
C GLU A 26 4.90 7.11 -10.41
N MET A 27 4.53 7.57 -9.21
CA MET A 27 5.48 8.12 -8.22
C MET A 27 6.44 7.08 -7.65
N ALA A 28 6.02 5.82 -7.55
CA ALA A 28 6.82 4.70 -7.08
C ALA A 28 7.61 3.98 -8.19
N ASN A 29 7.64 4.54 -9.41
CA ASN A 29 8.27 3.90 -10.59
C ASN A 29 7.75 2.48 -10.88
N LEU A 30 6.45 2.26 -10.67
CA LEU A 30 5.72 1.03 -10.96
C LEU A 30 4.72 1.26 -12.10
N SER A 31 4.43 0.21 -12.86
CA SER A 31 3.23 0.25 -13.71
C SER A 31 1.97 0.13 -12.84
N ASP A 32 0.87 0.75 -13.28
CA ASP A 32 -0.42 0.62 -12.58
C ASP A 32 -0.86 -0.85 -12.46
N SER A 33 -0.66 -1.66 -13.51
CA SER A 33 -0.92 -3.10 -13.48
C SER A 33 -0.11 -3.86 -12.43
N LYS A 34 1.12 -3.40 -12.17
CA LYS A 34 2.03 -3.99 -11.19
C LYS A 34 1.58 -3.67 -9.76
N LEU A 35 1.29 -2.40 -9.47
CA LEU A 35 0.75 -2.00 -8.16
C LEU A 35 -0.61 -2.66 -7.90
N SER A 36 -1.51 -2.68 -8.89
CA SER A 36 -2.78 -3.41 -8.81
C SER A 36 -2.58 -4.89 -8.44
N SER A 37 -1.66 -5.57 -9.11
CA SER A 37 -1.38 -6.99 -8.84
C SER A 37 -0.78 -7.23 -7.45
N ILE A 38 0.02 -6.28 -6.94
CA ILE A 38 0.53 -6.30 -5.56
C ILE A 38 -0.64 -6.18 -4.57
N LEU A 39 -1.50 -5.18 -4.73
CA LEU A 39 -2.64 -4.91 -3.82
C LEU A 39 -3.70 -6.02 -3.86
N LEU A 40 -3.83 -6.71 -5.00
CA LEU A 40 -4.70 -7.90 -5.16
C LEU A 40 -4.01 -9.22 -4.77
N LYS A 41 -2.77 -9.16 -4.25
CA LYS A 41 -1.96 -10.32 -3.84
C LYS A 41 -1.71 -11.35 -4.94
N ARG A 42 -1.87 -10.97 -6.21
CA ARG A 42 -1.55 -11.80 -7.39
C ARG A 42 -0.04 -11.92 -7.62
N ARG A 43 0.74 -11.05 -7.00
CA ARG A 43 2.20 -11.11 -6.95
C ARG A 43 2.73 -10.74 -5.56
N LYS A 44 4.00 -11.06 -5.34
CA LYS A 44 4.75 -10.61 -4.16
C LYS A 44 5.02 -9.11 -4.24
N LEU A 45 5.11 -8.49 -3.07
CA LEU A 45 5.66 -7.16 -2.86
C LEU A 45 7.13 -7.33 -2.50
N ASP A 46 8.03 -6.85 -3.34
CA ASP A 46 9.47 -6.82 -3.02
C ASP A 46 9.78 -5.74 -1.99
N ALA A 47 10.91 -5.88 -1.28
CA ALA A 47 11.35 -4.90 -0.29
C ALA A 47 11.57 -3.52 -0.92
N ASN A 48 12.23 -3.43 -2.07
CA ASN A 48 12.47 -2.14 -2.73
C ASN A 48 11.15 -1.52 -3.20
N GLU A 49 10.22 -2.32 -3.72
CA GLU A 49 8.89 -1.87 -4.10
C GLU A 49 8.11 -1.31 -2.91
N LEU A 50 8.26 -1.91 -1.72
CA LEU A 50 7.66 -1.38 -0.49
C LEU A 50 8.25 -0.01 -0.14
N PHE A 51 9.57 0.14 -0.19
CA PHE A 51 10.23 1.44 0.08
C PHE A 51 9.83 2.50 -0.95
N ASP A 52 9.80 2.17 -2.24
CA ASP A 52 9.41 3.09 -3.30
C ASP A 52 7.96 3.59 -3.13
N ILE A 53 7.03 2.67 -2.80
CA ILE A 53 5.63 3.02 -2.54
C ILE A 53 5.50 3.88 -1.27
N CYS A 54 6.19 3.52 -0.20
CA CYS A 54 6.19 4.26 1.06
C CYS A 54 6.73 5.70 0.86
N ASN A 55 7.84 5.85 0.14
CA ASN A 55 8.39 7.16 -0.21
C ASN A 55 7.42 7.98 -1.07
N ALA A 56 6.74 7.35 -2.04
CA ALA A 56 5.77 8.01 -2.91
C ALA A 56 4.54 8.56 -2.17
N ILE A 57 4.19 7.98 -1.02
CA ILE A 57 3.05 8.43 -0.19
C ILE A 57 3.50 9.09 1.12
N GLU A 58 4.79 9.41 1.23
CA GLU A 58 5.39 10.14 2.34
C GLU A 58 5.17 9.48 3.72
N ILE A 59 5.26 8.15 3.77
CA ILE A 59 5.25 7.37 5.03
C ILE A 59 6.43 6.41 5.09
N THR A 60 6.74 5.92 6.28
CA THR A 60 7.71 4.84 6.49
C THR A 60 7.03 3.45 6.45
N PRO A 61 7.77 2.38 6.14
CA PRO A 61 7.27 1.01 6.26
C PRO A 61 6.80 0.64 7.67
N SER A 62 7.41 1.24 8.70
CA SER A 62 7.01 1.04 10.11
C SER A 62 5.64 1.65 10.39
N GLU A 63 5.36 2.86 9.91
CA GLU A 63 4.04 3.48 10.02
C GLU A 63 2.98 2.66 9.29
N LEU A 64 3.31 2.19 8.08
CA LEU A 64 2.41 1.30 7.33
C LEU A 64 2.15 -0.02 8.07
N ARG A 65 3.18 -0.58 8.71
CA ARG A 65 3.06 -1.80 9.52
C ARG A 65 2.18 -1.59 10.74
N GLU A 66 2.21 -0.43 11.37
CA GLU A 66 1.37 -0.11 12.53
C GLU A 66 -0.03 0.39 12.14
N TYR A 67 -0.26 0.69 10.85
CA TYR A 67 -1.54 1.15 10.35
C TYR A 67 -2.68 0.18 10.70
N LYS A 68 -3.74 0.75 11.25
CA LYS A 68 -5.01 0.11 11.56
C LYS A 68 -6.05 0.87 10.77
N ARG A 69 -6.84 0.14 9.98
CA ARG A 69 -7.94 0.72 9.24
C ARG A 69 -8.87 1.41 10.23
N GLU A 70 -9.25 2.66 9.94
CA GLU A 70 -10.30 3.30 10.73
C GLU A 70 -11.61 2.67 10.28
N ASP A 71 -12.16 1.78 11.11
CA ASP A 71 -13.55 1.34 10.95
C ASP A 71 -14.42 2.57 11.22
N LYS A 72 -14.72 3.35 10.17
CA LYS A 72 -15.83 4.29 10.24
C LYS A 72 -17.07 3.46 10.50
N ALA A 73 -17.54 3.49 11.74
CA ALA A 73 -18.88 3.05 12.11
C ALA A 73 -19.86 3.78 11.19
N SER A 74 -20.43 3.03 10.24
CA SER A 74 -21.65 3.40 9.52
C SER A 74 -22.84 2.94 10.34
#